data_AF-A0A6N9V652-F1
#
_entry.id   AF-A0A6N9V652-F1
#
_cell.length_a   1.000
_cell.length_b   1.000
_cell.length_c   1.000
_cell.angle_alpha   90.00
_cell.angle_beta   90.00
_cell.angle_gamma   90.00
#
_symmetry.space_group_name_H-M   'P 1'
#
loop_
_entity.id
_entity.type
_entity.pdbx_description
1 polymer ?
#
loop_
_entity_poly.entity_id
_entity_poly.type
_entity_poly.pdbx_seq_one_letter_code
_entity_poly.pdbx_strand_id
1 'polypeptide(L)'
;ALTVGFAAVCFQPLYNSGQAVRWFGEGLYFALFLLGLLALTAVCDALLAALVARRRALPYGTGTPPPYGPFLGEELRALAGIGPAVGASGVVLALGVAVAGLWALPVLCVPLLLTQVSFRRYAAVRTTYRQTIASLARATEIAGYTPPGHARRVAALATAVGRELGFTGAQLTVLEYAALMHDIGQLSLLDPVAGGATARLPAADQRRIALLGGAVVRRTGVDPEVAAVVEQQADPYREQLPAARIVRTVNAYDDLCGEGVGGPLGALEELRLSTGHDHQPQVVEALARVLGRGGLTRAGAG
;
A
#
# COMPACT_ATOMS: atom_id res chain seq x y z
N ALA A 1 22.52 -1.31 6.39
CA ALA A 1 23.91 -0.85 6.12
C ALA A 1 24.44 -0.05 7.31
N LEU A 2 23.77 1.02 7.74
CA LEU A 2 24.14 1.81 8.93
C LEU A 2 24.12 1.01 10.25
N THR A 3 23.14 0.12 10.43
CA THR A 3 23.00 -0.72 11.64
C THR A 3 24.11 -1.76 11.79
N VAL A 4 24.51 -2.40 10.69
CA VAL A 4 25.67 -3.31 10.63
C VAL A 4 26.97 -2.55 10.93
N GLY A 5 27.09 -1.31 10.45
CA GLY A 5 28.21 -0.42 10.76
C GLY A 5 28.27 0.01 12.23
N PHE A 6 27.13 0.30 12.86
CA PHE A 6 27.06 0.63 14.29
C PHE A 6 27.43 -0.56 15.18
N ALA A 7 26.89 -1.75 14.87
CA ALA A 7 27.26 -2.98 15.57
C ALA A 7 28.78 -3.27 15.45
N ALA A 8 29.36 -3.06 14.27
CA ALA A 8 30.80 -3.20 14.05
C ALA A 8 31.62 -2.17 14.84
N VAL A 9 31.24 -0.88 14.83
CA VAL A 9 31.95 0.19 15.55
C VAL A 9 31.89 0.00 17.07
N CYS A 10 30.78 -0.52 17.60
CA CYS A 10 30.67 -0.84 19.02
C CYS A 10 31.47 -2.10 19.42
N PHE A 11 31.53 -3.11 18.55
CA PHE A 11 32.13 -4.40 18.89
C PHE A 11 33.64 -4.47 18.62
N GLN A 12 34.12 -3.77 17.60
CA GLN A 12 35.50 -3.85 17.11
C GLN A 12 36.58 -3.33 18.08
N PRO A 13 36.36 -2.26 18.88
CA PRO A 13 37.31 -1.82 19.91
C PRO A 13 37.39 -2.80 21.10
N LEU A 14 36.27 -3.43 21.44
CA LEU A 14 36.16 -4.42 22.54
C LEU A 14 36.81 -5.76 22.18
N TYR A 15 36.71 -6.18 20.91
CA TYR A 15 37.36 -7.38 20.40
C TYR A 15 38.88 -7.20 20.23
N ASN A 16 39.32 -6.10 19.61
CA ASN A 16 40.75 -5.85 19.35
C ASN A 16 41.58 -5.57 20.60
N SER A 17 40.95 -5.12 21.70
CA SER A 17 41.65 -4.88 22.98
C SER A 17 41.86 -6.15 23.81
N GLY A 18 41.34 -7.31 23.39
CA GLY A 18 41.39 -8.56 24.15
C GLY A 18 40.60 -8.52 25.48
N GLN A 19 39.92 -7.41 25.78
CA GLN A 19 39.19 -7.23 27.03
C GLN A 19 37.83 -7.95 27.02
N ALA A 20 37.25 -8.20 25.85
CA ALA A 20 36.02 -8.97 25.73
C ALA A 20 36.14 -10.38 26.35
N VAL A 21 37.30 -11.05 26.18
CA VAL A 21 37.57 -12.37 26.76
C VAL A 21 37.83 -12.27 28.27
N ARG A 22 38.44 -11.17 28.74
CA ARG A 22 38.73 -10.95 30.17
C ARG A 22 37.52 -10.54 31.00
N TRP A 23 36.58 -9.78 30.44
CA TRP A 23 35.43 -9.23 31.18
C TRP A 23 34.22 -10.16 31.19
N PHE A 24 34.01 -10.93 30.12
CA PHE A 24 32.78 -11.72 29.97
C PHE A 24 32.97 -13.23 30.20
N GLY A 25 34.23 -13.72 30.29
CA GLY A 25 34.52 -15.14 30.49
C GLY A 25 33.95 -16.05 29.41
N GLU A 26 33.99 -17.37 29.63
CA GLU A 26 33.33 -18.32 28.74
C GLU A 26 31.82 -18.43 29.04
N GLY A 27 31.01 -18.20 27.99
CA GLY A 27 29.62 -18.63 27.91
C GLY A 27 28.57 -17.56 28.18
N LEU A 28 28.07 -17.49 29.43
CA LEU A 28 26.77 -16.88 29.71
C LEU A 28 26.76 -15.34 29.66
N TYR A 29 27.78 -14.67 30.21
CA TYR A 29 27.83 -13.21 30.23
C TYR A 29 28.13 -12.62 28.84
N PHE A 30 28.90 -13.34 28.02
CA PHE A 30 29.14 -12.96 26.63
C PHE A 30 27.86 -13.09 25.78
N ALA A 31 27.07 -14.15 26.00
CA ALA A 31 25.77 -14.31 25.36
C ALA A 31 24.75 -13.21 25.76
N LEU A 32 24.69 -12.85 27.05
CA LEU A 32 23.84 -11.75 27.54
C LEU A 32 24.27 -10.38 26.98
N PHE A 33 25.58 -10.15 26.84
CA PHE A 33 26.10 -8.95 26.20
C PHE A 33 25.72 -8.85 24.71
N LEU A 34 25.86 -9.95 23.96
CA LEU A 34 25.43 -10.01 22.56
C LEU A 34 23.92 -9.80 22.40
N LEU A 35 23.11 -10.37 23.29
CA LEU A 35 21.67 -10.12 23.35
C LEU A 35 21.34 -8.65 23.63
N GLY A 36 22.06 -8.00 24.55
CA GLY A 36 21.90 -6.57 24.85
C GLY A 36 22.28 -5.67 23.67
N LEU A 37 23.39 -5.94 23.00
CA LEU A 37 23.82 -5.20 21.80
C LEU A 37 22.82 -5.36 20.65
N LEU A 38 22.27 -6.56 20.50
CA LEU A 38 21.27 -6.86 19.49
C LEU A 38 19.92 -6.18 19.78
N ALA A 39 19.49 -6.15 21.05
CA ALA A 39 18.31 -5.38 21.46
C ALA A 39 18.48 -3.88 21.18
N LEU A 40 19.66 -3.32 21.47
CA LEU A 40 19.95 -1.91 21.24
C LEU A 40 19.95 -1.57 19.74
N THR A 41 20.54 -2.43 18.89
CA THR A 41 20.54 -2.23 17.44
C THR A 41 19.15 -2.36 16.81
N ALA A 42 18.30 -3.26 17.32
CA ALA A 42 16.91 -3.35 16.90
C ALA A 42 16.11 -2.08 17.26
N VAL A 43 16.34 -1.50 18.46
CA VAL A 43 15.74 -0.22 18.86
C VAL A 43 16.23 0.94 17.99
N CYS A 44 17.51 0.96 17.59
CA CYS A 44 18.02 2.00 16.68
C CYS A 44 17.39 1.91 15.27
N ASP A 45 17.23 0.70 14.72
CA ASP A 45 16.60 0.50 13.40
C ASP A 45 15.11 0.90 13.42
N ALA A 46 14.42 0.59 14.52
CA ALA A 46 13.05 1.02 14.81
C ALA A 46 12.87 2.54 14.70
N LEU A 47 13.75 3.27 15.39
CA LEU A 47 13.71 4.72 15.46
C LEU A 47 14.01 5.35 14.09
N LEU A 48 14.94 4.77 13.33
CA LEU A 48 15.26 5.21 11.97
C LEU A 48 14.09 4.98 11.00
N ALA A 49 13.43 3.81 11.05
CA ALA A 49 12.26 3.51 10.24
C ALA A 49 11.11 4.49 10.52
N ALA A 50 10.82 4.74 11.80
CA ALA A 50 9.80 5.70 12.23
C ALA A 50 10.09 7.13 11.75
N LEU A 51 11.37 7.56 11.79
CA LEU A 51 11.81 8.86 11.28
C LEU A 51 11.66 9.00 9.77
N VAL A 52 11.95 7.94 9.00
CA VAL A 52 11.81 7.94 7.53
C VAL A 52 10.34 7.89 7.11
N ALA A 53 9.52 7.08 7.79
CA ALA A 53 8.07 7.04 7.58
C ALA A 53 7.43 8.43 7.83
N ARG A 54 7.85 9.11 8.91
CA ARG A 54 7.43 10.49 9.20
C ARG A 54 7.81 11.46 8.09
N ARG A 55 9.04 11.39 7.56
CA ARG A 55 9.47 12.28 6.46
C ARG A 55 8.68 12.04 5.17
N ARG A 56 8.25 10.80 4.91
CA ARG A 56 7.39 10.46 3.76
C ARG A 56 5.92 10.83 3.95
N ALA A 57 5.48 10.92 5.21
CA ALA A 57 4.13 11.33 5.57
C ALA A 57 3.95 12.86 5.70
N LEU A 58 5.02 13.66 5.57
CA LEU A 58 4.88 15.11 5.39
C LEU A 58 4.32 15.38 3.99
N PRO A 59 3.13 16.01 3.86
CA PRO A 59 2.66 16.48 2.58
C PRO A 59 3.62 17.54 2.01
N TYR A 60 3.83 17.51 0.70
CA TYR A 60 4.30 18.68 -0.03
C TYR A 60 3.17 19.72 0.02
N GLY A 61 3.18 20.61 1.02
CA GLY A 61 2.16 21.64 1.19
C GLY A 61 1.79 21.88 2.65
N THR A 62 1.76 23.15 3.03
CA THR A 62 1.55 23.70 4.37
C THR A 62 0.34 23.12 5.11
N GLY A 63 0.60 22.41 6.21
CA GLY A 63 -0.40 21.97 7.18
C GLY A 63 0.28 21.33 8.39
N THR A 64 -0.23 21.61 9.59
CA THR A 64 0.29 21.08 10.86
C THR A 64 0.35 19.54 10.86
N PRO A 65 1.39 18.94 11.46
CA PRO A 65 1.59 17.48 11.42
C PRO A 65 0.45 16.75 12.15
N PRO A 66 -0.04 15.60 11.63
CA PRO A 66 -1.07 14.80 12.28
C PRO A 66 -0.59 14.26 13.65
N PRO A 67 -1.50 14.03 14.62
CA PRO A 67 -1.13 13.63 15.99
C PRO A 67 -0.52 12.21 16.07
N TYR A 68 0.44 12.08 17.00
CA TYR A 68 1.37 10.95 17.21
C TYR A 68 0.76 9.55 17.42
N GLY A 69 -0.51 9.44 17.83
CA GLY A 69 -1.08 8.22 18.43
C GLY A 69 -1.26 7.01 17.51
N PRO A 70 -1.84 7.13 16.30
CA PRO A 70 -2.21 5.96 15.49
C PRO A 70 -1.03 5.33 14.74
N PHE A 71 -0.05 6.13 14.33
CA PHE A 71 1.12 5.66 13.56
C PHE A 71 2.14 4.90 14.42
N LEU A 72 2.26 5.25 15.72
CA LEU A 72 3.19 4.55 16.62
C LEU A 72 2.74 3.10 16.90
N GLY A 73 1.43 2.85 16.93
CA GLY A 73 0.86 1.53 17.24
C GLY A 73 0.97 0.52 16.10
N GLU A 74 0.90 0.98 14.85
CA GLU A 74 1.15 0.14 13.66
C GLU A 74 2.65 -0.15 13.49
N GLU A 75 3.51 0.84 13.74
CA GLU A 75 4.96 0.66 13.65
C GLU A 75 5.50 -0.22 14.79
N LEU A 76 4.96 -0.12 16.02
CA LEU A 76 5.31 -1.01 17.14
C LEU A 76 4.88 -2.47 16.88
N ARG A 77 3.77 -2.70 16.17
CA ARG A 77 3.39 -4.05 15.71
C ARG A 77 4.31 -4.56 14.60
N ALA A 78 4.78 -3.69 13.71
CA ALA A 78 5.81 -4.04 12.74
C ALA A 78 7.18 -4.34 13.40
N LEU A 79 7.49 -3.64 14.50
CA LEU A 79 8.67 -3.84 15.34
C LEU A 79 8.70 -5.20 16.04
N ALA A 80 7.54 -5.72 16.43
CA ALA A 80 7.39 -7.04 17.01
C ALA A 80 7.71 -8.18 16.03
N GLY A 81 7.78 -7.92 14.71
CA GLY A 81 8.04 -8.96 13.70
C GLY A 81 9.52 -9.12 13.32
N ILE A 82 10.25 -8.02 13.15
CA ILE A 82 11.59 -8.05 12.51
C ILE A 82 12.73 -8.07 13.55
N GLY A 83 12.61 -7.31 14.65
CA GLY A 83 13.61 -7.24 15.72
C GLY A 83 13.92 -8.60 16.39
N PRO A 84 12.91 -9.35 16.87
CA PRO A 84 13.16 -10.66 17.47
C PRO A 84 13.64 -11.71 16.46
N ALA A 85 13.28 -11.59 15.18
CA ALA A 85 13.76 -12.49 14.12
C ALA A 85 15.25 -12.29 13.80
N VAL A 86 15.73 -11.05 13.76
CA VAL A 86 17.16 -10.72 13.62
C VAL A 86 17.94 -11.18 14.87
N GLY A 87 17.33 -11.10 16.05
CA GLY A 87 17.91 -11.63 17.29
C GLY A 87 18.03 -13.13 17.36
N ALA A 88 16.95 -13.83 17.03
CA ALA A 88 16.94 -15.28 16.97
C ALA A 88 17.97 -15.79 15.95
N SER A 89 18.06 -15.17 14.77
CA SER A 89 19.05 -15.55 13.75
C SER A 89 20.50 -15.29 14.20
N GLY A 90 20.78 -14.22 14.94
CA GLY A 90 22.10 -13.98 15.55
C GLY A 90 22.49 -15.04 16.58
N VAL A 91 21.55 -15.45 17.43
CA VAL A 91 21.75 -16.52 18.44
C VAL A 91 21.93 -17.89 17.77
N VAL A 92 21.12 -18.21 16.77
CA VAL A 92 21.24 -19.45 15.97
C VAL A 92 22.58 -19.49 15.23
N LEU A 93 23.07 -18.36 14.72
CA LEU A 93 24.38 -18.27 14.09
C LEU A 93 25.53 -18.47 15.09
N ALA A 94 25.45 -17.88 16.28
CA ALA A 94 26.44 -18.07 17.33
C ALA A 94 26.52 -19.53 17.81
N LEU A 95 25.36 -20.16 18.06
CA LEU A 95 25.27 -21.59 18.41
C LEU A 95 25.74 -22.50 17.27
N GLY A 96 25.39 -22.18 16.03
CA GLY A 96 25.82 -22.90 14.85
C GLY A 96 27.34 -22.91 14.72
N VAL A 97 27.99 -21.76 14.88
CA VAL A 97 29.46 -21.65 14.81
C VAL A 97 30.13 -22.41 15.96
N ALA A 98 29.53 -22.44 17.15
CA ALA A 98 30.06 -23.20 18.28
C ALA A 98 30.03 -24.73 18.05
N VAL A 99 29.04 -25.26 17.33
CA VAL A 99 28.88 -26.71 17.08
C VAL A 99 29.55 -27.16 15.77
N ALA A 100 29.44 -26.36 14.71
CA ALA A 100 29.88 -26.73 13.35
C ALA A 100 31.10 -25.93 12.84
N GLY A 101 31.67 -25.05 13.66
CA GLY A 101 32.79 -24.19 13.28
C GLY A 101 32.42 -23.25 12.12
N LEU A 102 33.39 -22.93 11.26
CA LEU A 102 33.17 -22.03 10.11
C LEU A 102 32.12 -22.53 9.11
N TRP A 103 31.77 -23.82 9.11
CA TRP A 103 30.73 -24.38 8.21
C TRP A 103 29.31 -23.89 8.54
N ALA A 104 29.08 -23.38 9.74
CA ALA A 104 27.81 -22.75 10.09
C ALA A 104 27.52 -21.49 9.27
N LEU A 105 28.57 -20.78 8.83
CA LEU A 105 28.45 -19.56 8.03
C LEU A 105 27.75 -19.83 6.68
N PRO A 106 28.23 -20.71 5.78
CA PRO A 106 27.52 -20.96 4.53
C PRO A 106 26.15 -21.59 4.76
N VAL A 107 25.99 -22.48 5.75
CA VAL A 107 24.72 -23.17 6.02
C VAL A 107 23.62 -22.20 6.46
N LEU A 108 23.94 -21.17 7.24
CA LEU A 108 22.96 -20.17 7.70
C LEU A 108 22.88 -18.94 6.77
N CYS A 109 24.02 -18.48 6.25
CA CYS A 109 24.04 -17.28 5.39
C CYS A 109 23.44 -17.54 4.01
N VAL A 110 23.63 -18.71 3.39
CA VAL A 110 23.11 -18.97 2.04
C VAL A 110 21.58 -18.92 1.99
N PRO A 111 20.83 -19.63 2.87
CA PRO A 111 19.37 -19.52 2.90
C PRO A 111 18.90 -18.10 3.22
N LEU A 112 19.53 -17.41 4.17
CA LEU A 112 19.17 -16.02 4.51
C LEU A 112 19.41 -15.05 3.36
N LEU A 113 20.52 -15.18 2.65
CA LEU A 113 20.82 -14.39 1.44
C LEU A 113 19.79 -14.69 0.34
N LEU A 114 19.45 -15.97 0.11
CA LEU A 114 18.42 -16.35 -0.85
C LEU A 114 17.04 -15.78 -0.48
N THR A 115 16.67 -15.82 0.80
CA THR A 115 15.44 -15.21 1.31
C THR A 115 15.45 -13.69 1.11
N GLN A 116 16.55 -13.00 1.47
CA GLN A 116 16.67 -11.55 1.27
C GLN A 116 16.63 -11.15 -0.20
N VAL A 117 17.33 -11.89 -1.07
CA VAL A 117 17.32 -11.66 -2.52
C VAL A 117 15.91 -11.91 -3.07
N SER A 118 15.25 -12.98 -2.65
CA SER A 118 13.86 -13.28 -3.03
C SER A 118 12.90 -12.17 -2.62
N PHE A 119 12.98 -11.68 -1.37
CA PHE A 119 12.15 -10.57 -0.90
C PHE A 119 12.45 -9.27 -1.65
N ARG A 120 13.72 -8.95 -1.90
CA ARG A 120 14.10 -7.76 -2.68
C ARG A 120 13.60 -7.84 -4.12
N ARG A 121 13.73 -9.00 -4.76
CA ARG A 121 13.20 -9.23 -6.11
C ARG A 121 11.68 -9.12 -6.12
N TYR A 122 10.99 -9.72 -5.14
CA TYR A 122 9.54 -9.63 -5.02
C TYR A 122 9.08 -8.17 -4.84
N ALA A 123 9.74 -7.41 -3.96
CA ALA A 123 9.44 -5.99 -3.75
C ALA A 123 9.72 -5.13 -4.99
N ALA A 124 10.80 -5.43 -5.73
CA ALA A 124 11.11 -4.76 -6.99
C ALA A 124 10.03 -5.03 -8.04
N VAL A 125 9.62 -6.28 -8.22
CA VAL A 125 8.53 -6.67 -9.14
C VAL A 125 7.22 -5.96 -8.78
N ARG A 126 6.85 -5.93 -7.49
CA ARG A 126 5.65 -5.21 -7.01
C ARG A 126 5.69 -3.72 -7.35
N THR A 127 6.86 -3.10 -7.23
CA THR A 127 7.08 -1.68 -7.57
C THR A 127 6.91 -1.45 -9.06
N THR A 128 7.50 -2.31 -9.89
CA THR A 128 7.35 -2.26 -11.34
C THR A 128 5.88 -2.39 -11.75
N TYR A 129 5.12 -3.33 -11.16
CA TYR A 129 3.68 -3.45 -11.45
C TYR A 129 2.92 -2.18 -11.11
N ARG A 130 3.15 -1.59 -9.93
CA ARG A 130 2.48 -0.34 -9.55
C ARG A 130 2.81 0.80 -10.53
N GLN A 131 4.05 0.90 -10.99
CA GLN A 131 4.46 1.88 -12.00
C GLN A 131 3.79 1.63 -13.36
N THR A 132 3.71 0.37 -13.81
CA THR A 132 3.00 0.00 -15.05
C THR A 132 1.54 0.38 -14.98
N ILE A 133 0.85 0.02 -13.88
CA ILE A 133 -0.56 0.37 -13.65
C ILE A 133 -0.76 1.88 -13.65
N ALA A 134 0.08 2.63 -12.92
CA ALA A 134 -0.01 4.09 -12.88
C ALA A 134 0.27 4.72 -14.26
N SER A 135 1.11 4.10 -15.08
CA SER A 135 1.41 4.56 -16.44
C SER A 135 0.25 4.28 -17.40
N LEU A 136 -0.39 3.12 -17.28
CA LEU A 136 -1.61 2.78 -18.02
C LEU A 136 -2.77 3.70 -17.66
N ALA A 137 -2.99 3.96 -16.37
CA ALA A 137 -3.96 4.95 -15.91
C ALA A 137 -3.66 6.35 -16.45
N ARG A 138 -2.39 6.75 -16.50
CA ARG A 138 -2.02 8.04 -17.09
C ARG A 138 -2.21 8.08 -18.61
N ALA A 139 -2.16 6.95 -19.29
CA ALA A 139 -2.39 6.89 -20.73
C ALA A 139 -3.84 7.26 -21.08
N THR A 140 -4.84 6.88 -20.27
CA THR A 140 -6.24 7.30 -20.47
C THR A 140 -6.41 8.81 -20.27
N GLU A 141 -5.68 9.40 -19.32
CA GLU A 141 -5.65 10.86 -19.10
C GLU A 141 -5.03 11.59 -20.31
N ILE A 142 -3.88 11.13 -20.79
CA ILE A 142 -3.17 11.74 -21.93
C ILE A 142 -3.98 11.62 -23.23
N ALA A 143 -4.65 10.49 -23.43
CA ALA A 143 -5.50 10.26 -24.59
C ALA A 143 -6.85 11.01 -24.50
N GLY A 144 -7.11 11.75 -23.42
CA GLY A 144 -8.30 12.60 -23.27
C GLY A 144 -9.57 11.84 -22.88
N TYR A 145 -9.47 10.57 -22.49
CA TYR A 145 -10.63 9.78 -22.04
C TYR A 145 -11.03 10.10 -20.60
N THR A 146 -10.09 10.55 -19.77
CA THR A 146 -10.35 10.85 -18.36
C THR A 146 -9.67 12.15 -17.95
N PRO A 147 -10.22 12.92 -16.99
CA PRO A 147 -9.60 14.14 -16.52
C PRO A 147 -8.23 13.88 -15.85
N PRO A 148 -7.27 14.83 -15.92
CA PRO A 148 -5.98 14.68 -15.25
C PRO A 148 -6.11 14.36 -13.75
N GLY A 149 -5.37 13.33 -13.32
CA GLY A 149 -5.34 12.87 -11.93
C GLY A 149 -6.62 12.18 -11.43
N HIS A 150 -7.63 11.98 -12.27
CA HIS A 150 -8.89 11.33 -11.90
C HIS A 150 -8.66 9.93 -11.30
N ALA A 151 -7.96 9.06 -12.02
CA ALA A 151 -7.68 7.70 -11.57
C ALA A 151 -6.95 7.67 -10.21
N ARG A 152 -6.05 8.63 -9.95
CA ARG A 152 -5.36 8.75 -8.66
C ARG A 152 -6.27 9.23 -7.53
N ARG A 153 -7.16 10.19 -7.80
CA ARG A 153 -8.15 10.66 -6.81
C ARG A 153 -9.11 9.53 -6.43
N VAL A 154 -9.64 8.82 -7.43
CA VAL A 154 -10.51 7.66 -7.24
C VAL A 154 -9.79 6.57 -6.45
N ALA A 155 -8.55 6.22 -6.80
CA ALA A 155 -7.78 5.20 -6.07
C ALA A 155 -7.49 5.59 -4.61
N ALA A 156 -7.12 6.85 -4.36
CA ALA A 156 -6.88 7.35 -3.00
C ALA A 156 -8.15 7.30 -2.14
N LEU A 157 -9.28 7.76 -2.69
CA LEU A 157 -10.56 7.79 -1.98
C LEU A 157 -11.11 6.37 -1.78
N ALA A 158 -11.05 5.51 -2.79
CA ALA A 158 -11.44 4.10 -2.69
C ALA A 158 -10.63 3.37 -1.60
N THR A 159 -9.31 3.57 -1.56
CA THR A 159 -8.45 2.97 -0.53
C THR A 159 -8.82 3.47 0.87
N ALA A 160 -9.15 4.75 1.02
CA ALA A 160 -9.60 5.31 2.30
C ALA A 160 -10.96 4.71 2.74
N VAL A 161 -11.90 4.55 1.81
CA VAL A 161 -13.19 3.88 2.07
C VAL A 161 -12.99 2.40 2.41
N GLY A 162 -12.11 1.69 1.70
CA GLY A 162 -11.78 0.30 2.00
C GLY A 162 -11.21 0.13 3.41
N ARG A 163 -10.34 1.04 3.86
CA ARG A 163 -9.83 1.05 5.24
C ARG A 163 -10.94 1.28 6.25
N GLU A 164 -11.84 2.22 5.98
CA GLU A 164 -13.01 2.49 6.83
C GLU A 164 -13.93 1.27 6.95
N LEU A 165 -13.99 0.44 5.90
CA LEU A 165 -14.76 -0.81 5.86
C LEU A 165 -13.98 -2.05 6.36
N GLY A 166 -12.75 -1.88 6.83
CA GLY A 166 -11.95 -2.95 7.44
C GLY A 166 -11.20 -3.86 6.45
N PHE A 167 -10.93 -3.41 5.22
CA PHE A 167 -10.14 -4.19 4.26
C PHE A 167 -8.70 -4.40 4.75
N THR A 168 -8.18 -5.61 4.55
CA THR A 168 -6.78 -5.98 4.83
C THR A 168 -5.81 -5.37 3.81
N GLY A 169 -4.51 -5.37 4.10
CA GLY A 169 -3.49 -4.82 3.18
C GLY A 169 -3.47 -5.48 1.79
N ALA A 170 -3.79 -6.77 1.70
CA ALA A 170 -3.92 -7.47 0.42
C ALA A 170 -5.14 -6.97 -0.37
N GLN A 171 -6.31 -6.90 0.29
CA GLN A 171 -7.55 -6.40 -0.30
C GLN A 171 -7.45 -4.92 -0.72
N LEU A 172 -6.77 -4.10 0.07
CA LEU A 172 -6.50 -2.70 -0.28
C LEU A 172 -5.61 -2.57 -1.52
N THR A 173 -4.65 -3.49 -1.72
CA THR A 173 -3.85 -3.48 -2.95
C THR A 173 -4.72 -3.77 -4.16
N VAL A 174 -5.58 -4.79 -4.08
CA VAL A 174 -6.51 -5.15 -5.16
C VAL A 174 -7.43 -3.96 -5.49
N LEU A 175 -8.00 -3.33 -4.45
CA LEU A 175 -8.86 -2.16 -4.58
C LEU A 175 -8.14 -0.96 -5.21
N GLU A 176 -6.92 -0.64 -4.76
CA GLU A 176 -6.10 0.45 -5.33
C GLU A 176 -5.84 0.21 -6.82
N TYR A 177 -5.42 -1.00 -7.18
CA TYR A 177 -5.07 -1.33 -8.57
C TYR A 177 -6.30 -1.35 -9.47
N ALA A 178 -7.43 -1.87 -8.97
CA ALA A 178 -8.68 -1.86 -9.72
C ALA A 178 -9.17 -0.43 -9.95
N ALA A 179 -9.13 0.43 -8.92
CA ALA A 179 -9.50 1.83 -9.02
C ALA A 179 -8.63 2.61 -10.02
N LEU A 180 -7.32 2.34 -10.08
CA LEU A 180 -6.43 2.97 -11.06
C LEU A 180 -6.74 2.57 -12.51
N MET A 181 -7.21 1.33 -12.73
CA MET A 181 -7.43 0.78 -14.07
C MET A 181 -8.89 0.78 -14.51
N HIS A 182 -9.80 1.29 -13.69
CA HIS A 182 -11.23 1.10 -13.88
C HIS A 182 -11.75 1.67 -15.22
N ASP A 183 -11.13 2.76 -15.71
CA ASP A 183 -11.45 3.41 -16.98
C ASP A 183 -10.59 2.95 -18.17
N ILE A 184 -9.69 1.97 -18.00
CA ILE A 184 -8.80 1.58 -19.10
C ILE A 184 -9.55 1.01 -20.32
N GLY A 185 -10.75 0.48 -20.09
CA GLY A 185 -11.63 0.02 -21.16
C GLY A 185 -12.08 1.13 -22.11
N GLN A 186 -12.05 2.40 -21.69
CA GLN A 186 -12.42 3.53 -22.54
C GLN A 186 -11.48 3.68 -23.75
N LEU A 187 -10.22 3.21 -23.67
CA LEU A 187 -9.28 3.19 -24.81
C LEU A 187 -9.76 2.35 -26.01
N SER A 188 -10.77 1.50 -25.80
CA SER A 188 -11.37 0.69 -26.87
C SER A 188 -12.53 1.40 -27.57
N LEU A 189 -12.90 2.60 -27.14
CA LEU A 189 -13.90 3.44 -27.79
C LEU A 189 -13.24 4.22 -28.94
N LEU A 190 -14.00 4.50 -30.00
CA LEU A 190 -13.51 5.31 -31.13
C LEU A 190 -13.46 6.80 -30.78
N ASP A 191 -14.47 7.27 -30.05
CA ASP A 191 -14.56 8.63 -29.55
C ASP A 191 -14.58 8.62 -28.01
N PRO A 192 -13.83 9.51 -27.34
CA PRO A 192 -13.89 9.66 -25.90
C PRO A 192 -15.29 9.99 -25.40
N VAL A 193 -15.65 9.45 -24.25
CA VAL A 193 -16.89 9.83 -23.54
C VAL A 193 -16.77 11.30 -23.13
N ALA A 194 -17.81 12.09 -23.34
CA ALA A 194 -17.81 13.50 -22.97
C ALA A 194 -17.46 13.66 -21.47
N GLY A 195 -16.39 14.40 -21.18
CA GLY A 195 -15.88 14.61 -19.82
C GLY A 195 -15.28 13.37 -19.14
N GLY A 196 -15.26 12.22 -19.79
CA GLY A 196 -14.85 10.93 -19.22
C GLY A 196 -15.85 10.30 -18.25
N ALA A 197 -17.00 10.94 -18.03
CA ALA A 197 -17.99 10.51 -17.04
C ALA A 197 -18.77 9.28 -17.52
N THR A 198 -18.38 8.10 -17.04
CA THR A 198 -18.99 6.83 -17.46
C THR A 198 -20.32 6.56 -16.77
N ALA A 199 -20.58 7.19 -15.61
CA ALA A 199 -21.77 6.95 -14.80
C ALA A 199 -23.10 7.19 -15.55
N ARG A 200 -23.11 8.07 -16.56
CA ARG A 200 -24.31 8.47 -17.31
C ARG A 200 -24.51 7.72 -18.63
N LEU A 201 -23.57 6.85 -19.00
CA LEU A 201 -23.69 6.04 -20.21
C LEU A 201 -24.83 5.01 -20.08
N PRO A 202 -25.40 4.52 -21.20
CA PRO A 202 -26.28 3.36 -21.16
C PRO A 202 -25.61 2.15 -20.48
N ALA A 203 -26.35 1.39 -19.68
CA ALA A 203 -25.81 0.26 -18.92
C ALA A 203 -25.07 -0.78 -19.79
N ALA A 204 -25.51 -0.99 -21.03
CA ALA A 204 -24.84 -1.88 -21.98
C ALA A 204 -23.43 -1.37 -22.36
N ASP A 205 -23.26 -0.06 -22.52
CA ASP A 205 -21.96 0.55 -22.81
C ASP A 205 -21.04 0.54 -21.60
N GLN A 206 -21.57 0.84 -20.40
CA GLN A 206 -20.80 0.72 -19.15
C GLN A 206 -20.26 -0.71 -18.99
N ARG A 207 -21.12 -1.71 -19.22
CA ARG A 207 -20.72 -3.13 -19.15
C ARG A 207 -19.69 -3.50 -20.20
N ARG A 208 -19.84 -3.00 -21.43
CA ARG A 208 -18.86 -3.22 -22.50
C ARG A 208 -17.50 -2.62 -22.14
N ILE A 209 -17.46 -1.38 -21.63
CA ILE A 209 -16.23 -0.72 -21.18
C ILE A 209 -15.58 -1.52 -20.03
N ALA A 210 -16.37 -1.95 -19.05
CA ALA A 210 -15.90 -2.76 -17.93
C ALA A 210 -15.25 -4.07 -18.37
N LEU A 211 -15.89 -4.81 -19.29
CA LEU A 211 -15.36 -6.07 -19.83
C LEU A 211 -14.08 -5.86 -20.65
N LEU A 212 -14.02 -4.81 -21.47
CA LEU A 212 -12.82 -4.46 -22.24
C LEU A 212 -11.67 -4.06 -21.31
N GLY A 213 -11.97 -3.28 -20.27
CA GLY A 213 -11.01 -2.92 -19.22
C GLY A 213 -10.46 -4.15 -18.52
N GLY A 214 -11.34 -5.07 -18.10
CA GLY A 214 -10.98 -6.37 -17.53
C GLY A 214 -10.05 -7.19 -18.41
N ALA A 215 -10.34 -7.28 -19.71
CA ALA A 215 -9.51 -7.99 -20.67
C ALA A 215 -8.10 -7.41 -20.77
N VAL A 216 -7.95 -6.08 -20.72
CA VAL A 216 -6.63 -5.42 -20.67
C VAL A 216 -5.92 -5.75 -19.36
N VAL A 217 -6.62 -5.63 -18.22
CA VAL A 217 -6.06 -5.90 -16.89
C VAL A 217 -5.52 -7.33 -16.78
N ARG A 218 -6.23 -8.33 -17.32
CA ARG A 218 -5.78 -9.74 -17.34
C ARG A 218 -4.44 -9.95 -18.05
N ARG A 219 -4.03 -9.04 -18.93
CA ARG A 219 -2.76 -9.11 -19.66
C ARG A 219 -1.59 -8.44 -18.93
N THR A 220 -1.84 -7.74 -17.82
CA THR A 220 -0.80 -6.98 -17.09
C THR A 220 -0.01 -7.79 -16.07
N GLY A 221 -0.44 -9.03 -15.78
CA GLY A 221 0.23 -9.92 -14.80
C GLY A 221 -0.06 -9.57 -13.33
N VAL A 222 -1.01 -8.67 -13.06
CA VAL A 222 -1.54 -8.40 -11.72
C VAL A 222 -2.42 -9.56 -11.23
N ASP A 223 -2.79 -9.51 -9.95
CA ASP A 223 -3.74 -10.45 -9.36
C ASP A 223 -5.03 -10.52 -10.20
N PRO A 224 -5.50 -11.72 -10.59
CA PRO A 224 -6.73 -11.90 -11.37
C PRO A 224 -7.97 -11.27 -10.73
N GLU A 225 -7.99 -11.11 -9.41
CA GLU A 225 -9.07 -10.44 -8.69
C GLU A 225 -9.21 -8.97 -9.12
N VAL A 226 -8.12 -8.30 -9.48
CA VAL A 226 -8.15 -6.91 -9.97
C VAL A 226 -8.98 -6.80 -11.25
N ALA A 227 -8.82 -7.75 -12.18
CA ALA A 227 -9.61 -7.79 -13.40
C ALA A 227 -11.10 -8.05 -13.09
N ALA A 228 -11.38 -8.98 -12.18
CA ALA A 228 -12.76 -9.28 -11.78
C ALA A 228 -13.47 -8.06 -11.17
N VAL A 229 -12.75 -7.25 -10.37
CA VAL A 229 -13.28 -5.99 -9.83
C VAL A 229 -13.62 -4.99 -10.93
N VAL A 230 -12.74 -4.83 -11.92
CA VAL A 230 -12.97 -3.93 -13.06
C VAL A 230 -14.13 -4.41 -13.94
N GLU A 231 -14.25 -5.72 -14.19
CA GLU A 231 -15.32 -6.31 -15.01
C GLU A 231 -16.71 -6.10 -14.38
N GLN A 232 -16.80 -6.21 -13.06
CA GLN A 232 -18.06 -6.13 -12.34
C GLN A 232 -18.51 -4.71 -12.03
N GLN A 233 -17.71 -3.68 -12.30
CA GLN A 233 -18.04 -2.30 -11.91
C GLN A 233 -19.37 -1.79 -12.47
N ALA A 234 -19.83 -2.35 -13.60
CA ALA A 234 -21.10 -2.02 -14.24
C ALA A 234 -22.27 -2.95 -13.86
N ASP A 235 -22.01 -4.07 -13.19
CA ASP A 235 -23.04 -5.03 -12.78
C ASP A 235 -23.90 -4.45 -11.62
N PRO A 236 -25.11 -4.97 -11.36
CA PRO A 236 -25.89 -4.55 -10.19
C PRO A 236 -25.11 -4.73 -8.89
N TYR A 237 -25.12 -3.74 -7.98
CA TYR A 237 -24.21 -3.75 -6.82
C TYR A 237 -24.33 -5.00 -5.93
N ARG A 238 -25.48 -5.69 -5.93
CA ARG A 238 -25.68 -6.92 -5.16
C ARG A 238 -24.84 -8.10 -5.67
N GLU A 239 -24.52 -8.11 -6.95
CA GLU A 239 -23.74 -9.14 -7.64
C GLU A 239 -22.24 -8.81 -7.64
N GLN A 240 -21.89 -7.55 -7.41
CA GLN A 240 -20.52 -7.06 -7.38
C GLN A 240 -19.72 -7.59 -6.18
N LEU A 241 -18.42 -7.81 -6.40
CA LEU A 241 -17.41 -7.93 -5.35
C LEU A 241 -17.39 -6.66 -4.47
N PRO A 242 -17.09 -6.78 -3.16
CA PRO A 242 -17.02 -5.63 -2.26
C PRO A 242 -16.13 -4.48 -2.79
N ALA A 243 -14.99 -4.81 -3.39
CA ALA A 243 -14.10 -3.82 -3.98
C ALA A 243 -14.73 -3.08 -5.17
N ALA A 244 -15.49 -3.77 -6.03
CA ALA A 244 -16.15 -3.16 -7.19
C ALA A 244 -17.24 -2.16 -6.77
N ARG A 245 -17.96 -2.46 -5.69
CA ARG A 245 -18.96 -1.55 -5.09
C ARG A 245 -18.32 -0.24 -4.61
N ILE A 246 -17.13 -0.34 -4.03
CA ILE A 246 -16.34 0.83 -3.61
C ILE A 246 -15.90 1.63 -4.82
N VAL A 247 -15.27 0.99 -5.82
CA VAL A 247 -14.81 1.66 -7.04
C VAL A 247 -15.95 2.38 -7.74
N ARG A 248 -17.08 1.71 -7.99
CA ARG A 248 -18.27 2.30 -8.62
C ARG A 248 -18.77 3.53 -7.86
N THR A 249 -18.91 3.43 -6.54
CA THR A 249 -19.44 4.52 -5.71
C THR A 249 -18.49 5.72 -5.66
N VAL A 250 -17.19 5.45 -5.52
CA VAL A 250 -16.16 6.50 -5.48
C VAL A 250 -15.96 7.16 -6.84
N ASN A 251 -16.04 6.40 -7.93
CA ASN A 251 -15.97 6.94 -9.28
C ASN A 251 -17.15 7.89 -9.54
N ALA A 252 -18.37 7.42 -9.27
CA ALA A 252 -19.58 8.25 -9.41
C ALA A 252 -19.49 9.54 -8.58
N TYR A 253 -18.89 9.50 -7.38
CA TYR A 253 -18.64 10.71 -6.59
C TYR A 253 -17.69 11.69 -7.30
N ASP A 254 -16.55 11.24 -7.84
CA ASP A 254 -15.59 12.12 -8.51
C ASP A 254 -16.19 12.72 -9.80
N ASP A 255 -16.93 11.92 -10.56
CA ASP A 255 -17.67 12.34 -11.76
C ASP A 255 -18.70 13.42 -11.44
N LEU A 256 -19.54 13.20 -10.42
CA LEU A 256 -20.58 14.15 -9.99
C LEU A 256 -19.98 15.44 -9.43
N CYS A 257 -18.84 15.35 -8.73
CA CYS A 257 -18.09 16.53 -8.35
C CYS A 257 -17.59 17.31 -9.58
N GLY A 258 -17.18 16.58 -10.62
CA GLY A 258 -16.80 17.03 -11.97
C GLY A 258 -17.81 17.98 -12.60
N GLU A 259 -19.05 17.52 -12.69
CA GLU A 259 -20.11 18.10 -13.54
C GLU A 259 -21.15 18.96 -12.78
N GLY A 260 -21.28 18.80 -11.46
CA GLY A 260 -22.41 19.33 -10.70
C GLY A 260 -22.27 20.76 -10.15
N VAL A 261 -23.37 21.52 -10.17
CA VAL A 261 -23.48 22.87 -9.56
C VAL A 261 -23.42 22.81 -8.02
N GLY A 262 -23.78 21.67 -7.42
CA GLY A 262 -23.80 21.45 -5.96
C GLY A 262 -22.46 21.05 -5.34
N GLY A 263 -21.41 20.88 -6.15
CA GLY A 263 -20.08 20.49 -5.69
C GLY A 263 -20.06 19.18 -4.87
N PRO A 264 -19.09 19.02 -3.96
CA PRO A 264 -18.91 17.81 -3.13
C PRO A 264 -20.13 17.38 -2.30
N LEU A 265 -20.91 18.34 -1.80
CA LEU A 265 -22.11 18.04 -1.02
C LEU A 265 -23.26 17.55 -1.91
N GLY A 266 -23.50 18.22 -3.04
CA GLY A 266 -24.53 17.78 -4.00
C GLY A 266 -24.24 16.39 -4.55
N ALA A 267 -22.96 16.09 -4.85
CA ALA A 267 -22.55 14.75 -5.29
C ALA A 267 -22.88 13.67 -4.24
N LEU A 268 -22.67 13.95 -2.95
CA LEU A 268 -22.98 13.00 -1.88
C LEU A 268 -24.48 12.84 -1.66
N GLU A 269 -25.25 13.92 -1.78
CA GLU A 269 -26.72 13.88 -1.72
C GLU A 269 -27.30 13.02 -2.85
N GLU A 270 -26.81 13.20 -4.08
CA GLU A 270 -27.22 12.39 -5.24
C GLU A 270 -26.89 10.91 -5.06
N LEU A 271 -25.70 10.59 -4.52
CA LEU A 271 -25.34 9.20 -4.20
C LEU A 271 -26.22 8.59 -3.10
N ARG A 272 -26.66 9.39 -2.12
CA ARG A 272 -27.60 8.92 -1.09
C ARG A 272 -28.96 8.60 -1.68
N LEU A 273 -29.44 9.41 -2.63
CA LEU A 273 -30.71 9.19 -3.32
C LEU A 273 -30.72 7.93 -4.19
N SER A 274 -29.57 7.52 -4.72
CA SER A 274 -29.40 6.31 -5.54
C SER A 274 -29.02 5.06 -4.75
N THR A 275 -28.99 5.13 -3.41
CA THR A 275 -28.74 3.96 -2.57
C THR A 275 -29.86 2.92 -2.68
N GLY A 276 -29.49 1.64 -2.55
CA GLY A 276 -30.44 0.53 -2.59
C GLY A 276 -30.78 0.06 -4.01
N HIS A 277 -30.56 0.90 -5.03
CA HIS A 277 -30.64 0.55 -6.45
C HIS A 277 -29.26 0.45 -7.11
N ASP A 278 -28.49 1.55 -7.12
CA ASP A 278 -27.21 1.63 -7.84
C ASP A 278 -26.00 1.48 -6.92
N HIS A 279 -26.13 1.93 -5.67
CA HIS A 279 -25.04 1.93 -4.70
C HIS A 279 -25.42 1.20 -3.41
N GLN A 280 -24.43 0.54 -2.81
CA GLN A 280 -24.60 -0.07 -1.48
C GLN A 280 -24.62 1.02 -0.40
N PRO A 281 -25.66 1.11 0.46
CA PRO A 281 -25.77 2.16 1.47
C PRO A 281 -24.56 2.26 2.41
N GLN A 282 -24.01 1.11 2.83
CA GLN A 282 -22.85 1.05 3.72
C GLN A 282 -21.59 1.68 3.10
N VAL A 283 -21.43 1.57 1.78
CA VAL A 283 -20.28 2.14 1.05
C VAL A 283 -20.42 3.66 0.94
N VAL A 284 -21.62 4.15 0.64
CA VAL A 284 -21.92 5.60 0.57
C VAL A 284 -21.71 6.25 1.94
N GLU A 285 -22.15 5.62 3.03
CA GLU A 285 -21.93 6.16 4.38
C GLU A 285 -20.47 6.08 4.83
N ALA A 286 -19.72 5.06 4.40
CA ALA A 286 -18.27 5.02 4.62
C ALA A 286 -17.55 6.15 3.87
N LEU A 287 -17.94 6.40 2.62
CA LEU A 287 -17.46 7.54 1.83
C LEU A 287 -17.76 8.88 2.52
N ALA A 288 -18.99 9.06 3.01
CA ALA A 288 -19.37 10.27 3.76
C ALA A 288 -18.49 10.49 5.01
N ARG A 289 -18.19 9.43 5.78
CA ARG A 289 -17.30 9.51 6.95
C ARG A 289 -15.86 9.85 6.57
N VAL A 290 -15.34 9.26 5.49
CA VAL A 290 -14.00 9.56 4.99
C VAL A 290 -13.87 11.02 4.57
N LEU A 291 -14.84 11.52 3.80
CA LEU A 291 -14.89 12.92 3.36
C LEU A 291 -15.04 13.89 4.55
N GLY A 292 -15.83 13.52 5.56
CA GLY A 292 -15.99 14.31 6.78
C GLY A 292 -14.70 14.47 7.59
N ARG A 293 -13.78 13.50 7.54
CA ARG A 293 -12.46 13.56 8.21
C ARG A 293 -11.41 14.33 7.41
N GLY A 294 -11.49 14.31 6.08
CA GLY A 294 -10.52 14.94 5.18
C GLY A 294 -10.84 16.39 4.80
N GLY A 295 -12.01 16.89 5.17
CA GLY A 295 -12.59 18.12 4.61
C GLY A 295 -13.20 17.83 3.24
N LEU A 296 -14.37 18.41 2.96
CA LEU A 296 -15.11 18.26 1.69
C LEU A 296 -14.40 18.89 0.48
N THR A 297 -13.09 19.13 0.54
CA THR A 297 -12.35 19.89 -0.47
C THR A 297 -11.90 19.00 -1.62
N ARG A 298 -12.31 19.39 -2.84
CA ARG A 298 -11.60 19.05 -4.08
C ARG A 298 -10.12 19.37 -3.87
N ALA A 299 -9.24 18.37 -3.98
CA ALA A 299 -7.82 18.64 -4.16
C ALA A 299 -7.69 19.44 -5.46
N GLY A 300 -7.49 20.76 -5.33
CA GLY A 300 -7.45 21.68 -6.45
C GLY A 300 -6.36 21.28 -7.43
N ALA A 301 -6.71 21.32 -8.72
CA ALA A 301 -5.75 21.27 -9.80
C ALA A 301 -4.80 22.47 -9.68
N GLY A 302 -3.51 22.16 -9.51
CA GLY A 302 -2.37 23.05 -9.71
C GLY A 302 -1.33 22.31 -10.53
#